data_AF-A0A5J5C7S9-F1
#
_entry.id   AF-A0A5J5C7S9-F1
#
_cell.length_a   1.000
_cell.length_b   1.000
_cell.length_c   1.000
_cell.angle_alpha   90.00
_cell.angle_beta   90.00
_cell.angle_gamma   90.00
#
_symmetry.space_group_name_H-M   'P 1'
#
loop_
_entity.id
_entity.type
_entity.pdbx_description
1 polymer ?
#
loop_
_entity_poly.entity_id
_entity_poly.type
_entity_poly.pdbx_seq_one_letter_code
_entity_poly.pdbx_strand_id
1 'polypeptide(L)'
;MEVSVRSDVACPTGTKKDDWDASFKRAYSSATSDWQVMFQRAQPGVLPISLNTAKTHGYTFDLTDGRLVFRTPYGQPESYSTEVNGVPVEVVHATLLSRLSWVSVMVDLVAACSMHKGSYDNSSYIMWETSEVLHPWVSDLNQMQVNIGVNGELVAQPIAEKRGYIVKQHNSTVKISIPYKAEGVYRKSIVSGNLYEFSIFHLYLEQISVDEAHGDTRLRIHRMLATPLLPCTILTENSKF
;
A
#
# COMPACT_ATOMS: atom_id res chain seq x y z
N MET A 1 0.03 5.19 -0.04
CA MET A 1 -1.37 4.82 0.22
C MET A 1 -2.21 6.07 0.10
N GLU A 2 -3.45 5.95 -0.35
CA GLU A 2 -4.41 7.04 -0.39
C GLU A 2 -5.72 6.46 0.14
N VAL A 3 -6.29 7.08 1.17
CA VAL A 3 -7.56 6.68 1.77
C VAL A 3 -8.52 7.84 1.54
N SER A 4 -9.81 7.57 1.39
CA SER A 4 -10.84 8.61 1.37
C SER A 4 -11.79 8.32 2.52
N VAL A 5 -11.88 9.24 3.47
CA VAL A 5 -12.76 9.12 4.63
C VAL A 5 -13.93 10.08 4.43
N ARG A 6 -15.14 9.53 4.42
CA ARG A 6 -16.39 10.30 4.41
C ARG A 6 -16.73 10.77 5.82
N SER A 7 -17.12 12.03 5.97
CA SER A 7 -17.31 12.70 7.26
C SER A 7 -18.61 12.33 8.00
N ASP A 8 -19.45 11.49 7.39
CA ASP A 8 -20.79 11.12 7.84
C ASP A 8 -20.85 9.87 8.74
N VAL A 9 -19.69 9.31 9.11
CA VAL A 9 -19.64 8.12 9.99
C VAL A 9 -19.60 8.54 11.46
N ALA A 10 -20.71 8.32 12.17
CA ALA A 10 -20.73 8.31 13.62
C ALA A 10 -19.86 7.16 14.13
N CYS A 11 -18.79 7.47 14.88
CA CYS A 11 -17.82 6.49 15.37
C CYS A 11 -18.52 5.41 16.22
N PRO A 12 -18.37 4.11 15.89
CA PRO A 12 -18.75 3.04 16.80
C PRO A 12 -17.74 2.97 17.95
N THR A 13 -18.20 3.20 19.17
CA THR A 13 -17.46 2.90 20.40
C THR A 13 -17.34 1.39 20.58
N GLY A 14 -16.22 0.81 20.13
CA GLY A 14 -15.89 -0.62 20.27
C GLY A 14 -14.51 -0.82 20.91
N THR A 15 -14.49 -1.30 22.13
CA THR A 15 -13.35 -1.42 23.06
C THR A 15 -12.34 -2.56 22.78
N LYS A 16 -11.03 -2.25 22.87
CA LYS A 16 -9.98 -3.09 23.53
C LYS A 16 -8.92 -2.18 24.17
N LYS A 17 -8.60 -2.43 25.44
CA LYS A 17 -8.66 -1.41 26.50
C LYS A 17 -7.32 -0.86 27.02
N ASP A 18 -6.16 -1.46 26.72
CA ASP A 18 -5.02 -1.22 27.64
C ASP A 18 -3.88 -0.35 27.06
N ASP A 19 -3.53 -0.47 25.78
CA ASP A 19 -2.48 0.37 25.16
C ASP A 19 -3.03 1.66 24.52
N TRP A 20 -4.32 1.61 24.17
CA TRP A 20 -5.07 2.71 23.60
C TRP A 20 -5.32 3.84 24.59
N ASP A 21 -5.53 3.53 25.86
CA ASP A 21 -5.99 4.51 26.86
C ASP A 21 -4.91 5.55 27.19
N ALA A 22 -3.63 5.19 27.12
CA ALA A 22 -2.51 6.09 27.39
C ALA A 22 -2.24 7.05 26.22
N SER A 23 -2.25 6.54 24.99
CA SER A 23 -2.12 7.34 23.77
C SER A 23 -3.34 8.25 23.59
N PHE A 24 -4.54 7.73 23.82
CA PHE A 24 -5.80 8.47 23.78
C PHE A 24 -5.83 9.63 24.78
N LYS A 25 -5.51 9.39 26.07
CA LYS A 25 -5.49 10.46 27.08
C LYS A 25 -4.48 11.56 26.76
N ARG A 26 -3.34 11.19 26.14
CA ARG A 26 -2.30 12.15 25.72
C ARG A 26 -2.72 12.96 24.50
N ALA A 27 -3.30 12.32 23.49
CA ALA A 27 -3.86 12.99 22.32
C ALA A 27 -4.97 13.97 22.73
N TYR A 28 -5.86 13.56 23.64
CA TYR A 28 -6.93 14.39 24.15
C TYR A 28 -6.45 15.63 24.91
N SER A 29 -5.41 15.50 25.76
CA SER A 29 -4.92 16.60 26.60
C SER A 29 -4.08 17.64 25.85
N SER A 30 -3.56 17.31 24.67
CA SER A 30 -2.65 18.17 23.89
C SER A 30 -3.29 18.80 22.66
N ALA A 31 -4.54 18.45 22.32
CA ALA A 31 -5.21 18.88 21.11
C ALA A 31 -5.41 20.42 21.04
N THR A 32 -4.81 21.03 20.02
CA THR A 32 -5.03 22.43 19.63
C THR A 32 -6.16 22.57 18.62
N SER A 33 -6.61 23.80 18.33
CA SER A 33 -7.54 24.03 17.21
C SER A 33 -6.94 23.66 15.86
N ASP A 34 -5.62 23.78 15.71
CA ASP A 34 -4.89 23.28 14.55
C ASP A 34 -4.76 21.75 14.60
N TRP A 35 -4.76 21.12 13.42
CA TRP A 35 -4.53 19.69 13.30
C TRP A 35 -3.10 19.30 13.69
N GLN A 36 -3.00 18.25 14.49
CA GLN A 36 -1.75 17.65 14.92
C GLN A 36 -1.78 16.14 14.63
N VAL A 37 -0.60 15.52 14.62
CA VAL A 37 -0.45 14.08 14.42
C VAL A 37 0.39 13.48 15.53
N MET A 38 0.00 12.28 15.95
CA MET A 38 0.76 11.42 16.84
C MET A 38 0.95 10.05 16.18
N PHE A 39 2.15 9.48 16.29
CA PHE A 39 2.43 8.14 15.78
C PHE A 39 2.40 7.12 16.92
N GLN A 40 1.83 5.94 16.69
CA GLN A 40 1.70 4.92 17.74
C GLN A 40 3.07 4.47 18.29
N ARG A 41 4.08 4.36 17.42
CA ARG A 41 5.44 3.93 17.79
C ARG A 41 6.34 5.06 18.29
N ALA A 42 5.83 6.27 18.43
CA ALA A 42 6.62 7.36 19.00
C ALA A 42 7.06 7.00 20.42
N GLN A 43 8.29 7.39 20.81
CA GLN A 43 8.81 7.09 22.13
C GLN A 43 7.87 7.61 23.24
N PRO A 44 7.79 6.92 24.39
CA PRO A 44 7.01 7.40 25.52
C PRO A 44 7.43 8.84 25.89
N GLY A 45 6.48 9.77 25.87
CA GLY A 45 6.72 11.20 26.16
C GLY A 45 6.82 12.11 24.93
N VAL A 46 6.78 11.57 23.71
CA VAL A 46 6.69 12.39 22.49
C VAL A 46 5.28 13.01 22.40
N LEU A 47 5.23 14.33 22.28
CA LEU A 47 4.01 15.10 22.08
C LEU A 47 3.56 15.05 20.62
N PRO A 48 2.26 15.25 20.31
CA PRO A 48 1.81 15.43 18.95
C PRO A 48 2.55 16.57 18.25
N ILE A 49 2.89 16.36 16.98
CA ILE A 49 3.56 17.34 16.15
C ILE A 49 2.58 17.98 15.17
N SER A 50 2.89 19.20 14.73
CA SER A 50 2.09 19.86 13.68
C SER A 50 2.20 19.09 12.36
N LEU A 51 1.20 19.22 11.48
CA LEU A 51 1.25 18.63 10.14
C LEU A 51 2.41 19.16 9.30
N ASN A 52 2.81 20.42 9.52
CA ASN A 52 3.96 21.00 8.83
C ASN A 52 5.27 20.33 9.27
N THR A 53 5.43 20.08 10.57
CA THR A 53 6.57 19.31 11.10
C THR A 53 6.57 17.88 10.57
N ALA A 54 5.42 17.22 10.56
CA ALA A 54 5.28 15.87 9.99
C ALA A 54 5.70 15.84 8.51
N LYS A 55 5.35 16.87 7.74
CA LYS A 55 5.77 17.05 6.34
C LYS A 55 7.27 17.18 6.19
N THR A 56 7.94 17.92 7.07
CA THR A 56 9.42 17.98 7.06
C THR A 56 10.08 16.64 7.38
N HIS A 57 9.39 15.75 8.09
CA HIS A 57 9.84 14.38 8.35
C HIS A 57 9.43 13.38 7.24
N GLY A 58 8.78 13.86 6.16
CA GLY A 58 8.37 13.03 5.02
C GLY A 58 6.98 12.40 5.14
N TYR A 59 6.18 12.80 6.13
CA TYR A 59 4.78 12.40 6.26
C TYR A 59 3.84 13.46 5.69
N THR A 60 3.00 13.10 4.74
CA THR A 60 2.04 14.04 4.14
C THR A 60 0.62 13.70 4.60
N PHE A 61 -0.04 14.70 5.18
CA PHE A 61 -1.45 14.67 5.52
C PHE A 61 -2.15 15.79 4.75
N ASP A 62 -3.02 15.42 3.81
CA ASP A 62 -3.83 16.37 3.05
C ASP A 62 -5.29 16.26 3.52
N LEU A 63 -5.81 17.35 4.05
CA LEU A 63 -7.19 17.46 4.53
C LEU A 63 -7.94 18.37 3.55
N THR A 64 -8.96 17.82 2.90
CA THR A 64 -9.89 18.54 2.01
C THR A 64 -11.33 18.29 2.47
N ASP A 65 -12.29 19.05 1.93
CA ASP A 65 -13.70 18.86 2.27
C ASP A 65 -14.15 17.42 1.93
N GLY A 66 -14.47 16.64 2.97
CA GLY A 66 -14.87 15.24 2.85
C GLY A 66 -13.79 14.24 2.42
N ARG A 67 -12.49 14.59 2.46
CA ARG A 67 -11.41 13.64 2.14
C ARG A 67 -10.13 13.94 2.89
N LEU A 68 -9.55 12.88 3.45
CA LEU A 68 -8.31 12.89 4.20
C LEU A 68 -7.34 11.90 3.56
N VAL A 69 -6.15 12.38 3.18
CA VAL A 69 -5.11 11.54 2.58
C VAL A 69 -3.87 11.47 3.47
N PHE A 70 -3.38 10.26 3.74
CA PHE A 70 -2.11 10.02 4.43
C PHE A 70 -1.09 9.34 3.51
N ARG A 71 0.07 9.96 3.33
CA ARG A 71 1.20 9.39 2.56
C ARG A 71 2.48 9.35 3.38
N THR A 72 3.21 8.26 3.22
CA THR A 72 4.51 8.02 3.84
C THR A 72 5.38 7.19 2.90
N PRO A 73 6.70 7.48 2.78
CA PRO A 73 7.64 6.57 2.15
C PRO A 73 7.88 5.34 3.04
N TYR A 74 8.51 4.31 2.46
CA TYR A 74 9.01 3.16 3.22
C TYR A 74 10.21 3.55 4.09
N GLY A 75 10.45 2.81 5.17
CA GLY A 75 11.63 2.93 6.02
C GLY A 75 11.61 4.13 6.97
N GLN A 76 10.42 4.63 7.29
CA GLN A 76 10.29 5.73 8.24
C GLN A 76 10.60 5.29 9.68
N PRO A 77 11.10 6.17 10.57
CA PRO A 77 11.46 5.81 11.93
C PRO A 77 10.28 5.27 12.77
N GLU A 78 9.08 5.82 12.55
CA GLU A 78 7.86 5.43 13.25
C GLU A 78 7.14 4.24 12.59
N SER A 79 7.73 3.66 11.54
CA SER A 79 7.21 2.42 10.93
C SER A 79 7.61 1.19 11.73
N TYR A 80 6.91 0.08 11.49
CA TYR A 80 7.35 -1.24 11.92
C TYR A 80 7.04 -2.30 10.86
N SER A 81 7.86 -3.33 10.83
CA SER A 81 7.63 -4.50 9.99
C SER A 81 6.88 -5.57 10.77
N THR A 82 5.84 -6.12 10.15
CA THR A 82 5.11 -7.28 10.66
C THR A 82 4.81 -8.24 9.51
N GLU A 83 4.43 -9.47 9.83
CA GLU A 83 3.93 -10.41 8.85
C GLU A 83 2.40 -10.49 8.94
N VAL A 84 1.72 -10.44 7.80
CA VAL A 84 0.28 -10.65 7.69
C VAL A 84 0.06 -11.77 6.68
N ASN A 85 -0.46 -12.91 7.15
CA ASN A 85 -0.73 -14.10 6.33
C ASN A 85 0.48 -14.54 5.47
N GLY A 86 1.70 -14.53 6.02
CA GLY A 86 2.92 -14.89 5.30
C GLY A 86 3.56 -13.76 4.49
N VAL A 87 2.89 -12.62 4.34
CA VAL A 87 3.40 -11.47 3.58
C VAL A 87 4.07 -10.48 4.54
N PRO A 88 5.34 -10.11 4.32
CA PRO A 88 5.98 -9.06 5.10
C PRO A 88 5.40 -7.70 4.71
N VAL A 89 4.96 -6.94 5.70
CA VAL A 89 4.29 -5.64 5.55
C VAL A 89 4.99 -4.60 6.42
N GLU A 90 5.23 -3.42 5.86
CA GLU A 90 5.60 -2.25 6.65
C GLU A 90 4.34 -1.45 6.99
N VAL A 91 4.20 -1.12 8.27
CA VAL A 91 3.04 -0.43 8.83
C VAL A 91 3.47 0.88 9.47
N VAL A 92 2.73 1.94 9.19
CA VAL A 92 2.79 3.21 9.93
C VAL A 92 1.39 3.52 10.45
N HIS A 93 1.29 3.78 11.75
CA HIS A 93 0.05 4.14 12.40
C HIS A 93 0.14 5.57 12.94
N ALA A 94 -0.74 6.43 12.44
CA ALA A 94 -0.86 7.82 12.80
C ALA A 94 -2.28 8.14 13.28
N THR A 95 -2.40 8.92 14.34
CA THR A 95 -3.66 9.48 14.82
C THR A 95 -3.63 10.98 14.59
N LEU A 96 -4.54 11.48 13.74
CA LEU A 96 -4.78 12.91 13.61
C LEU A 96 -5.69 13.37 14.74
N LEU A 97 -5.40 14.53 15.29
CA LEU A 97 -6.18 15.14 16.36
C LEU A 97 -6.36 16.64 16.12
N SER A 98 -7.57 17.13 16.37
CA SER A 98 -7.90 18.56 16.34
C SER A 98 -9.04 18.85 17.32
N ARG A 99 -9.00 20.04 17.93
CA ARG A 99 -10.04 20.52 18.83
C ARG A 99 -10.94 21.54 18.14
N LEU A 100 -12.13 21.09 17.77
CA LEU A 100 -13.21 21.92 17.23
C LEU A 100 -14.07 22.47 18.39
N SER A 101 -13.61 23.58 18.98
CA SER A 101 -14.28 24.24 20.13
C SER A 101 -14.41 23.30 21.34
N TRP A 102 -15.63 22.89 21.68
CA TRP A 102 -15.96 21.96 22.76
C TRP A 102 -15.81 20.48 22.38
N VAL A 103 -15.64 20.15 21.10
CA VAL A 103 -15.49 18.77 20.59
C VAL A 103 -14.06 18.54 20.13
N SER A 104 -13.50 17.38 20.44
CA SER A 104 -12.23 16.92 19.87
C SER A 104 -12.50 15.85 18.82
N VAL A 105 -11.89 16.00 17.65
CA VAL A 105 -11.95 15.03 16.56
C VAL A 105 -10.62 14.29 16.52
N MET A 106 -10.70 12.96 16.48
CA MET A 106 -9.56 12.07 16.30
C MET A 106 -9.83 11.13 15.14
N VAL A 107 -8.82 10.95 14.27
CA VAL A 107 -8.91 10.07 13.12
C VAL A 107 -7.68 9.17 13.10
N ASP A 108 -7.91 7.87 13.28
CA ASP A 108 -6.86 6.85 13.17
C ASP A 108 -6.62 6.49 11.70
N LEU A 109 -5.35 6.45 11.33
CA LEU A 109 -4.87 6.25 9.97
C LEU A 109 -3.75 5.23 10.00
N VAL A 110 -3.91 4.18 9.20
CA VAL A 110 -2.88 3.15 9.07
C VAL A 110 -2.51 2.97 7.62
N ALA A 111 -1.22 3.10 7.35
CA ALA A 111 -0.61 2.77 6.08
C ALA A 111 0.12 1.44 6.20
N ALA A 112 -0.41 0.39 5.58
CA ALA A 112 0.18 -0.94 5.52
C ALA A 112 0.57 -1.29 4.07
N CYS A 113 1.86 -1.47 3.80
CA CYS A 113 2.34 -1.75 2.44
C CYS A 113 3.24 -2.99 2.38
N SER A 114 3.02 -3.88 1.40
CA SER A 114 3.83 -5.09 1.22
C SER A 114 5.30 -4.76 0.94
N MET A 115 6.18 -5.39 1.71
CA MET A 115 7.63 -5.36 1.50
C MET A 115 8.13 -6.45 0.56
N HIS A 116 7.24 -7.30 0.03
CA HIS A 116 7.63 -8.37 -0.89
C HIS A 116 8.35 -7.76 -2.10
N LYS A 117 9.59 -8.20 -2.34
CA LYS A 117 10.45 -7.66 -3.42
C LYS A 117 10.01 -8.11 -4.82
N GLY A 118 9.11 -9.06 -4.87
CA GLY A 118 8.80 -9.81 -6.08
C GLY A 118 9.75 -11.00 -6.21
N SER A 119 9.31 -12.01 -6.94
CA SER A 119 10.12 -13.17 -7.28
C SER A 119 9.95 -13.49 -8.76
N TYR A 120 10.92 -14.18 -9.31
CA TYR A 120 10.87 -14.70 -10.66
C TYR A 120 10.96 -16.20 -10.58
N ASP A 121 9.94 -16.90 -11.08
CA ASP A 121 9.98 -18.35 -11.14
C ASP A 121 10.65 -18.82 -12.44
N ASN A 122 11.25 -20.02 -12.41
CA ASN A 122 11.79 -20.64 -13.62
C ASN A 122 10.70 -20.94 -14.68
N SER A 123 9.42 -20.74 -14.33
CA SER A 123 8.24 -20.88 -15.18
C SER A 123 7.90 -19.62 -16.02
N SER A 124 8.77 -18.61 -16.07
CA SER A 124 8.62 -17.39 -16.87
C SER A 124 7.63 -16.34 -16.32
N TYR A 125 7.33 -16.37 -15.02
CA TYR A 125 6.46 -15.37 -14.38
C TYR A 125 7.22 -14.48 -13.41
N ILE A 126 6.89 -13.19 -13.46
CA ILE A 126 7.16 -12.22 -12.41
C ILE A 126 6.02 -12.33 -11.40
N MET A 127 6.36 -12.58 -10.15
CA MET A 127 5.43 -12.87 -9.07
C MET A 127 5.52 -11.77 -8.01
N TRP A 128 4.39 -11.37 -7.46
CA TRP A 128 4.35 -10.48 -6.31
C TRP A 128 3.18 -10.81 -5.40
N GLU A 129 3.40 -10.63 -4.10
CA GLU A 129 2.44 -10.96 -3.06
C GLU A 129 2.18 -9.73 -2.20
N THR A 130 0.91 -9.47 -1.93
CA THR A 130 0.46 -8.46 -0.98
C THR A 130 -0.65 -9.04 -0.11
N SER A 131 -0.74 -8.59 1.13
CA SER A 131 -1.92 -8.89 1.93
C SER A 131 -3.09 -8.04 1.46
N GLU A 132 -4.30 -8.59 1.54
CA GLU A 132 -5.52 -7.79 1.63
C GLU A 132 -5.39 -6.97 2.92
N VAL A 133 -5.51 -5.64 2.83
CA VAL A 133 -5.40 -4.81 4.03
C VAL A 133 -6.64 -5.01 4.89
N LEU A 134 -6.61 -6.07 5.70
CA LEU A 134 -7.44 -6.22 6.87
C LEU A 134 -6.78 -5.35 7.94
N HIS A 135 -7.27 -4.12 8.09
CA HIS A 135 -7.02 -3.44 9.34
C HIS A 135 -7.62 -4.32 10.46
N PRO A 136 -6.93 -4.55 11.59
CA PRO A 136 -7.45 -5.34 12.72
C PRO A 136 -8.79 -4.84 13.30
N TRP A 137 -9.32 -3.72 12.80
CA TRP A 137 -10.50 -3.01 13.31
C TRP A 137 -11.66 -2.96 12.32
N VAL A 138 -11.48 -3.43 11.08
CA VAL A 138 -12.57 -3.56 10.12
C VAL A 138 -12.91 -5.04 10.04
N SER A 139 -13.85 -5.45 10.90
CA SER A 139 -14.40 -6.80 10.92
C SER A 139 -15.00 -7.18 9.56
N ASP A 140 -14.87 -8.45 9.20
CA ASP A 140 -15.66 -9.17 8.19
C ASP A 140 -16.07 -8.36 6.95
N LEU A 141 -15.08 -7.86 6.19
CA LEU A 141 -15.34 -7.31 4.85
C LEU A 141 -15.79 -8.44 3.92
N ASN A 142 -17.10 -8.48 3.65
CA ASN A 142 -17.78 -9.55 2.91
C ASN A 142 -17.35 -9.74 1.45
N GLN A 143 -16.57 -8.82 0.87
CA GLN A 143 -15.94 -9.02 -0.45
C GLN A 143 -14.88 -7.95 -0.73
N MET A 144 -13.63 -8.39 -0.93
CA MET A 144 -12.52 -7.56 -1.41
C MET A 144 -12.46 -7.67 -2.94
N GLN A 145 -12.74 -6.58 -3.66
CA GLN A 145 -12.52 -6.54 -5.10
C GLN A 145 -11.06 -6.19 -5.37
N VAL A 146 -10.41 -6.96 -6.25
CA VAL A 146 -9.02 -6.74 -6.65
C VAL A 146 -8.96 -6.50 -8.15
N ASN A 147 -8.55 -5.30 -8.54
CA ASN A 147 -8.32 -4.92 -9.93
C ASN A 147 -6.83 -4.73 -10.17
N ILE A 148 -6.33 -5.24 -11.29
CA ILE A 148 -4.92 -5.11 -11.67
C ILE A 148 -4.75 -4.19 -12.87
N GLY A 149 -3.58 -3.59 -12.95
CA GLY A 149 -3.23 -2.62 -13.98
C GLY A 149 -1.75 -2.64 -14.30
N VAL A 150 -1.44 -2.02 -15.43
CA VAL A 150 -0.10 -1.92 -16.00
C VAL A 150 0.16 -0.46 -16.31
N ASN A 151 1.33 0.05 -15.92
CA ASN A 151 1.75 1.42 -16.23
C ASN A 151 0.79 2.50 -15.68
N GLY A 152 0.09 2.19 -14.58
CA GLY A 152 -0.85 3.10 -13.94
C GLY A 152 -2.29 3.02 -14.47
N GLU A 153 -2.55 2.18 -15.49
CA GLU A 153 -3.89 1.99 -16.05
C GLU A 153 -4.45 0.62 -15.67
N LEU A 154 -5.73 0.59 -15.25
CA LEU A 154 -6.43 -0.67 -14.98
C LEU A 154 -6.59 -1.48 -16.27
N VAL A 155 -6.36 -2.78 -16.17
CA VAL A 155 -6.59 -3.72 -17.26
C VAL A 155 -7.86 -4.50 -16.94
N ALA A 156 -8.83 -4.44 -17.86
CA ALA A 156 -10.06 -5.21 -17.72
C ALA A 156 -9.74 -6.70 -17.56
N GLN A 157 -10.44 -7.39 -16.67
CA GLN A 157 -10.16 -8.79 -16.33
C GLN A 157 -10.06 -9.73 -17.56
N PRO A 158 -10.95 -9.67 -18.57
CA PRO A 158 -10.81 -10.51 -19.76
C PRO A 158 -9.53 -10.24 -20.57
N ILE A 159 -9.06 -8.98 -20.57
CA ILE A 159 -7.82 -8.59 -21.25
C ILE A 159 -6.62 -9.10 -20.44
N ALA A 160 -6.66 -8.97 -19.11
CA ALA A 160 -5.62 -9.48 -18.22
C ALA A 160 -5.46 -11.01 -18.36
N GLU A 161 -6.58 -11.75 -18.39
CA GLU A 161 -6.59 -13.21 -18.59
C GLU A 161 -6.04 -13.59 -19.98
N LYS A 162 -6.44 -12.87 -21.03
CA LYS A 162 -5.88 -13.07 -22.39
C LYS A 162 -4.37 -12.80 -22.46
N ARG A 163 -3.87 -11.86 -21.64
CA ARG A 163 -2.43 -11.57 -21.49
C ARG A 163 -1.71 -12.57 -20.59
N GLY A 164 -2.42 -13.53 -20.01
CA GLY A 164 -1.88 -14.57 -19.13
C GLY A 164 -1.61 -14.10 -17.70
N TYR A 165 -2.20 -12.98 -17.27
CA TYR A 165 -2.09 -12.52 -15.90
C TYR A 165 -2.90 -13.42 -14.98
N ILE A 166 -2.33 -13.79 -13.85
CA ILE A 166 -2.97 -14.66 -12.87
C ILE A 166 -3.06 -13.90 -11.56
N VAL A 167 -4.28 -13.73 -11.05
CA VAL A 167 -4.53 -13.14 -9.72
C VAL A 167 -5.21 -14.21 -8.89
N LYS A 168 -4.56 -14.62 -7.80
CA LYS A 168 -5.10 -15.59 -6.84
C LYS A 168 -5.27 -14.91 -5.50
N GLN A 169 -6.45 -15.04 -4.91
CA GLN A 169 -6.75 -14.60 -3.55
C GLN A 169 -6.93 -15.83 -2.69
N HIS A 170 -6.17 -15.94 -1.60
CA HIS A 170 -6.25 -17.06 -0.67
C HIS A 170 -5.82 -16.62 0.73
N ASN A 171 -6.64 -16.88 1.75
CA ASN A 171 -6.39 -16.48 3.15
C ASN A 171 -5.97 -15.01 3.29
N SER A 172 -6.69 -14.10 2.62
CA SER A 172 -6.38 -12.67 2.63
C SER A 172 -4.97 -12.29 2.16
N THR A 173 -4.41 -13.13 1.30
CA THR A 173 -3.20 -12.87 0.52
C THR A 173 -3.56 -12.84 -0.96
N VAL A 174 -3.20 -11.73 -1.62
CA VAL A 174 -3.30 -11.54 -3.06
C VAL A 174 -1.96 -11.87 -3.69
N LYS A 175 -1.94 -12.92 -4.51
CA LYS A 175 -0.79 -13.35 -5.30
C LYS A 175 -1.01 -13.02 -6.77
N ILE A 176 -0.07 -12.28 -7.34
CA ILE A 176 -0.11 -11.81 -8.73
C ILE A 176 1.03 -12.46 -9.50
N SER A 177 0.71 -13.08 -10.63
CA SER A 177 1.67 -13.63 -11.60
C SER A 177 1.48 -12.96 -12.94
N ILE A 178 2.57 -12.45 -13.52
CA ILE A 178 2.58 -11.86 -14.85
C ILE A 178 3.68 -12.52 -15.67
N PRO A 179 3.37 -13.06 -16.88
CA PRO A 179 4.40 -13.57 -17.76
C PRO A 179 5.40 -12.46 -18.09
N TYR A 180 6.70 -12.70 -18.00
CA TYR A 180 7.69 -11.64 -18.29
C TYR A 180 7.66 -11.18 -19.76
N LYS A 181 7.12 -12.01 -20.65
CA LYS A 181 6.93 -11.68 -22.07
C LYS A 181 5.58 -11.04 -22.37
N ALA A 182 4.73 -10.80 -21.38
CA ALA A 182 3.40 -10.25 -21.62
C ALA A 182 3.44 -8.84 -22.22
N GLU A 183 2.38 -8.49 -22.94
CA GLU A 183 2.17 -7.15 -23.47
C GLU A 183 2.12 -6.12 -22.34
N GLY A 184 2.72 -4.94 -22.54
CA GLY A 184 2.79 -3.86 -21.55
C GLY A 184 4.00 -3.91 -20.61
N VAL A 185 4.79 -4.99 -20.64
CA VAL A 185 6.06 -5.13 -19.93
C VAL A 185 7.18 -4.41 -20.72
N TYR A 186 7.99 -3.60 -20.04
CA TYR A 186 9.15 -2.95 -20.65
C TYR A 186 10.34 -3.88 -20.67
N ARG A 187 10.92 -4.13 -21.84
CA ARG A 187 12.16 -4.91 -21.96
C ARG A 187 13.34 -3.98 -22.12
N LYS A 188 14.42 -4.28 -21.39
CA LYS A 188 15.70 -3.59 -21.48
C LYS A 188 16.80 -4.62 -21.63
N SER A 189 17.85 -4.24 -22.35
CA SER A 189 19.06 -5.04 -22.47
C SER A 189 20.27 -4.28 -21.97
N ILE A 190 21.28 -5.03 -21.54
CA ILE A 190 22.57 -4.49 -21.12
C ILE A 190 23.68 -5.40 -21.65
N VAL A 191 24.77 -4.80 -22.11
CA VAL A 191 25.98 -5.51 -22.52
C VAL A 191 27.02 -5.34 -21.41
N SER A 192 27.43 -6.46 -20.82
CA SER A 192 28.49 -6.49 -19.81
C SER A 192 29.25 -7.81 -19.97
N GLY A 193 30.15 -7.85 -20.96
CA GLY A 193 30.79 -9.08 -21.43
C GLY A 193 29.87 -9.93 -22.31
N ASN A 194 28.67 -10.25 -21.80
CA ASN A 194 27.59 -10.90 -22.54
C ASN A 194 26.38 -9.95 -22.70
N LEU A 195 25.44 -10.31 -23.58
CA LEU A 195 24.14 -9.65 -23.70
C LEU A 195 23.17 -10.23 -22.66
N TYR A 196 22.61 -9.34 -21.83
CA TYR A 196 21.57 -9.68 -20.88
C TYR A 196 20.30 -8.89 -21.20
N GLU A 197 19.15 -9.50 -20.93
CA GLU A 197 17.85 -8.87 -21.01
C GLU A 197 17.16 -8.94 -19.65
N PHE A 198 16.40 -7.91 -19.30
CA PHE A 198 15.51 -7.92 -18.17
C PHE A 198 14.22 -7.18 -18.49
N SER A 199 13.16 -7.60 -17.80
CA SER A 199 11.82 -7.09 -18.00
C SER A 199 11.38 -6.31 -16.77
N ILE A 200 10.84 -5.11 -16.97
CA ILE A 200 10.30 -4.23 -15.94
C ILE A 200 8.80 -4.15 -16.11
N PHE A 201 8.08 -4.36 -15.02
CA PHE A 201 6.64 -4.26 -14.96
C PHE A 201 6.23 -3.24 -13.90
N HIS A 202 5.53 -2.18 -14.31
CA HIS A 202 4.91 -1.24 -13.38
C HIS A 202 3.51 -1.73 -13.03
N LEU A 203 3.43 -2.53 -11.97
CA LEU A 203 2.19 -3.02 -11.41
C LEU A 203 1.39 -1.86 -10.83
N TYR A 204 0.12 -1.80 -11.20
CA TYR A 204 -0.90 -1.05 -10.51
C TYR A 204 -1.91 -2.03 -9.92
N LEU A 205 -2.21 -1.91 -8.63
CA LEU A 205 -3.20 -2.73 -7.95
C LEU A 205 -4.21 -1.80 -7.28
N GLU A 206 -5.49 -2.09 -7.47
CA GLU A 206 -6.58 -1.44 -6.77
C GLU A 206 -7.35 -2.50 -5.98
N GLN A 207 -7.43 -2.29 -4.67
CA GLN A 207 -8.21 -3.08 -3.75
C GLN A 207 -9.38 -2.23 -3.27
N ILE A 208 -10.60 -2.72 -3.42
CA ILE A 208 -11.82 -2.04 -2.99
C ILE A 208 -12.53 -2.94 -2.00
N SER A 209 -12.84 -2.38 -0.84
CA SER A 209 -13.64 -3.02 0.19
C SER A 209 -14.83 -2.13 0.51
N VAL A 210 -16.00 -2.73 0.71
CA VAL A 210 -17.22 -2.01 1.07
C VAL A 210 -17.55 -2.35 2.51
N ASP A 211 -17.73 -1.33 3.36
CA ASP A 211 -18.16 -1.52 4.74
C ASP A 211 -19.67 -1.77 4.87
N GLU A 212 -20.15 -2.10 6.07
CA GLU A 212 -21.58 -2.33 6.34
C GLU A 212 -22.45 -1.09 6.07
N ALA A 213 -21.87 0.11 6.18
CA ALA A 213 -22.52 1.38 5.88
C ALA A 213 -22.47 1.74 4.38
N HIS A 214 -22.04 0.81 3.52
CA HIS A 214 -21.88 0.98 2.07
C HIS A 214 -20.86 2.06 1.69
N GLY A 215 -19.89 2.30 2.57
CA GLY A 215 -18.72 3.13 2.33
C GLY A 215 -17.61 2.34 1.62
N ASP A 216 -17.21 2.82 0.44
CA ASP A 216 -16.09 2.23 -0.31
C ASP A 216 -14.75 2.71 0.25
N THR A 217 -13.95 1.78 0.78
CA THR A 217 -12.52 2.00 1.03
C THR A 217 -11.73 1.48 -0.15
N ARG A 218 -10.91 2.36 -0.74
CA ARG A 218 -10.09 2.05 -1.90
C ARG A 218 -8.62 2.20 -1.57
N LEU A 219 -7.87 1.12 -1.74
CA LEU A 219 -6.42 1.08 -1.63
C LEU A 219 -5.79 0.94 -3.03
N ARG A 220 -4.88 1.85 -3.35
CA ARG A 220 -4.10 1.84 -4.59
C ARG A 220 -2.63 1.62 -4.30
N ILE A 221 -2.04 0.64 -4.97
CA ILE A 221 -0.63 0.29 -4.85
C ILE A 221 0.04 0.37 -6.22
N HIS A 222 1.15 1.10 -6.29
CA HIS A 222 2.03 1.15 -7.44
C HIS A 222 3.34 0.45 -7.09
N ARG A 223 3.75 -0.53 -7.88
CA ARG A 223 4.96 -1.31 -7.64
C ARG A 223 5.73 -1.54 -8.93
N MET A 224 7.02 -1.22 -8.92
CA MET A 224 7.94 -1.69 -9.96
C MET A 224 8.41 -3.10 -9.60
N LEU A 225 8.23 -4.04 -10.53
CA LEU A 225 8.78 -5.39 -10.46
C LEU A 225 9.77 -5.56 -11.62
N ALA A 226 10.84 -6.31 -11.41
CA ALA A 226 11.82 -6.59 -12.45
C ALA A 226 12.25 -8.05 -12.42
N THR A 227 12.52 -8.64 -13.59
CA THR A 227 13.21 -9.93 -13.66
C THR A 227 14.68 -9.77 -13.28
N PRO A 228 15.36 -10.85 -12.86
CA PRO A 228 16.81 -10.92 -12.90
C PRO A 228 17.35 -10.64 -14.31
N LEU A 229 18.66 -10.37 -14.41
CA LEU A 229 19.36 -10.31 -15.69
C LEU A 229 19.38 -11.71 -16.32
N LEU A 230 18.61 -11.89 -17.39
CA LEU A 230 18.52 -13.14 -18.15
C LEU A 230 19.55 -13.13 -19.28
N PRO A 231 20.43 -14.13 -19.41
CA PRO A 231 21.36 -14.23 -20.53
C PRO A 231 20.60 -14.33 -21.85
N CYS A 232 21.03 -13.56 -22.85
CA CYS A 232 20.49 -13.63 -24.20
C CYS A 232 21.52 -14.26 -25.14
N THR A 233 21.17 -15.37 -25.78
CA THR A 233 22.02 -16.00 -26.79
C THR A 233 21.95 -15.20 -28.08
N ILE A 234 23.05 -14.58 -28.47
CA ILE A 234 23.16 -13.89 -29.75
C ILE A 234 23.32 -14.95 -30.84
N LEU A 235 22.31 -15.09 -31.70
CA LEU A 235 22.42 -15.86 -32.93
C LEU A 235 22.92 -14.92 -34.03
N THR A 236 24.17 -15.07 -34.43
CA THR A 236 24.73 -14.36 -35.59
C THR A 236 24.47 -15.18 -36.84
N GLU A 237 23.59 -14.70 -37.72
CA GLU A 237 23.40 -15.26 -39.05
C GLU A 237 24.33 -14.53 -40.03
N ASN A 238 25.33 -15.24 -40.55
CA ASN A 238 26.22 -14.71 -41.58
C ASN A 238 25.51 -14.75 -42.93
N SER A 239 24.80 -13.69 -43.30
CA SER A 239 24.40 -13.48 -44.69
C SER A 239 25.63 -13.13 -45.52
N LYS A 240 26.00 -14.02 -46.45
CA LYS A 240 26.98 -13.68 -47.51
C LYS A 240 26.29 -12.68 -48.45
N PHE A 241 26.85 -11.47 -48.55
CA PHE A 241 26.57 -10.52 -49.63
C PHE A 241 27.27 -10.96 -50.91
#